data_AF-A0A960Q7G3-F1
#
_entry.id   AF-A0A960Q7G3-F1
#
_cell.length_a   1.000
_cell.length_b   1.000
_cell.length_c   1.000
_cell.angle_alpha   90.00
_cell.angle_beta   90.00
_cell.angle_gamma   90.00
#
_symmetry.space_group_name_H-M   'P 1'
#
loop_
_entity.id
_entity.type
_entity.pdbx_description
1 polymer ?
#
loop_
_entity_poly.entity_id
_entity_poly.type
_entity_poly.pdbx_seq_one_letter_code
_entity_poly.pdbx_strand_id
1 'polypeptide(L)'
;MEFQSTPPEKRSAWFFPALFTGLLYFAAAWSSNFLVIPPAVASPIWPAAGLAFLCVFRFGNKVLPGLFFAQFIFNFRGISAVTGIHLNSILAPIFPSVGTVLQAYACVWVFRKIIIYRQEDIIKVLLVVPFIGCLVSSS
;
A
#
# COMPACT_ATOMS: atom_id res chain seq x y z
N MET A 1 12.22 13.84 -30.32
CA MET A 1 11.13 14.09 -29.35
C MET A 1 11.77 14.20 -27.98
N GLU A 2 11.98 15.44 -27.54
CA GLU A 2 12.63 15.81 -26.27
C GLU A 2 11.95 15.15 -25.07
N PHE A 3 12.74 14.49 -24.23
CA PHE A 3 12.40 14.25 -22.84
C PHE A 3 12.35 15.61 -22.14
N GLN A 4 11.16 16.18 -21.98
CA GLN A 4 10.98 17.34 -21.13
C GLN A 4 11.35 16.98 -19.70
N SER A 5 12.42 17.60 -19.21
CA SER A 5 12.86 17.56 -17.82
C SER A 5 11.78 18.22 -16.94
N THR A 6 11.19 17.44 -16.05
CA THR A 6 10.24 17.95 -15.06
C THR A 6 10.94 18.98 -14.14
N PRO A 7 10.31 20.13 -13.84
CA PRO A 7 10.91 21.19 -13.03
C PRO A 7 11.22 20.73 -11.60
N PRO A 8 12.18 21.38 -10.91
CA PRO A 8 12.59 20.99 -9.56
C PRO A 8 11.42 21.22 -8.58
N GLU A 9 10.86 20.13 -8.07
CA GLU A 9 9.76 20.22 -7.11
C GLU A 9 10.27 20.87 -5.80
N LYS A 10 9.50 21.85 -5.30
CA LYS A 10 9.75 22.46 -4.00
C LYS A 10 9.70 21.41 -2.89
N ARG A 11 10.75 21.37 -2.08
CA ARG A 11 11.00 20.51 -0.90
C ARG A 11 9.84 20.37 0.11
N SER A 12 8.83 21.25 0.07
CA SER A 12 7.60 21.22 0.88
C SER A 12 6.47 20.37 0.30
N ALA A 13 6.56 19.94 -0.96
CA ALA A 13 5.50 19.21 -1.65
C ALA A 13 5.45 17.71 -1.34
N TRP A 14 6.35 17.21 -0.48
CA TRP A 14 6.48 15.79 -0.21
C TRP A 14 5.55 15.28 0.92
N PHE A 15 5.33 16.12 1.92
CA PHE A 15 4.58 15.75 3.12
C PHE A 15 3.09 15.55 2.82
N PHE A 16 2.51 16.40 1.96
CA PHE A 16 1.10 16.37 1.65
C PHE A 16 0.66 15.08 0.92
N PRO A 17 1.36 14.61 -0.13
CA PRO A 17 1.05 13.32 -0.76
C PRO A 17 1.21 12.12 0.18
N ALA A 18 2.23 12.14 1.04
CA ALA A 18 2.46 11.04 1.99
C ALA A 18 1.35 10.97 3.04
N LEU A 19 0.96 12.12 3.62
CA LEU A 19 -0.14 12.21 4.57
C LEU A 19 -1.47 11.80 3.93
N PHE A 20 -1.76 12.33 2.73
CA PHE A 20 -2.97 12.01 1.99
C PHE A 20 -3.07 10.51 1.68
N THR A 21 -1.98 9.91 1.21
CA THR A 21 -1.90 8.46 0.94
C THR A 21 -2.12 7.65 2.22
N GLY A 22 -1.48 8.04 3.31
CA GLY A 22 -1.64 7.35 4.60
C GLY A 22 -3.08 7.41 5.11
N LEU A 23 -3.73 8.57 5.00
CA LEU A 23 -5.14 8.73 5.41
C LEU A 23 -6.09 7.89 4.53
N LEU A 24 -5.92 7.91 3.21
CA LEU A 24 -6.72 7.09 2.30
C LEU A 24 -6.52 5.59 2.56
N TYR A 25 -5.27 5.17 2.72
CA TYR A 25 -4.94 3.79 3.02
C TYR A 25 -5.58 3.35 4.34
N PHE A 26 -5.44 4.16 5.39
CA PHE A 26 -6.02 3.87 6.69
C PHE A 26 -7.55 3.79 6.64
N ALA A 27 -8.22 4.73 5.95
CA ALA A 27 -9.67 4.72 5.79
C ALA A 27 -10.16 3.47 5.05
N ALA A 28 -9.42 3.03 4.02
CA ALA A 28 -9.73 1.82 3.28
C ALA A 28 -9.48 0.55 4.09
N ALA A 29 -8.38 0.49 4.84
CA ALA A 29 -8.07 -0.62 5.75
C ALA A 29 -9.15 -0.73 6.85
N TRP A 30 -9.55 0.40 7.43
CA TRP A 30 -10.64 0.46 8.39
C TRP A 30 -11.97 -0.03 7.81
N SER A 31 -12.30 0.40 6.59
CA SER A 31 -13.53 -0.03 5.91
C SER A 31 -13.52 -1.54 5.61
N SER A 32 -12.34 -2.12 5.42
CA SER A 32 -12.16 -3.56 5.17
C SER A 32 -12.56 -4.41 6.38
N ASN A 33 -12.53 -3.86 7.61
CA ASN A 33 -13.00 -4.57 8.80
C ASN A 33 -14.50 -4.88 8.75
N PHE A 34 -15.31 -4.08 8.03
CA PHE A 34 -16.74 -4.38 7.86
C PHE A 34 -17.00 -5.56 6.92
N LEU A 35 -16.00 -5.96 6.12
CA LEU A 35 -16.07 -7.10 5.22
C LEU A 35 -15.58 -8.40 5.89
N VAL A 36 -15.11 -8.31 7.14
CA VAL A 36 -14.67 -9.49 7.90
C VAL A 36 -15.89 -10.32 8.27
N ILE A 37 -15.92 -11.56 7.79
CA ILE A 37 -16.92 -12.56 8.15
C ILE A 37 -16.33 -13.39 9.31
N PRO A 38 -16.89 -13.33 10.54
CA PRO A 38 -16.40 -14.15 11.66
C PRO A 38 -16.45 -15.65 11.28
N PRO A 39 -15.43 -16.48 11.60
CA PRO A 39 -14.29 -16.28 12.50
C PRO A 39 -12.99 -15.79 11.82
N ALA A 40 -13.06 -15.22 10.61
CA ALA A 40 -11.87 -14.89 9.83
C ALA A 40 -11.04 -13.76 10.47
N VAL A 41 -9.72 -13.94 10.48
CA VAL A 41 -8.73 -12.91 10.91
C VAL A 41 -8.31 -11.98 9.77
N ALA A 42 -8.81 -12.20 8.56
CA ALA A 42 -8.50 -11.41 7.37
C ALA A 42 -9.76 -11.08 6.57
N SER A 43 -9.80 -9.89 5.99
CA SER A 43 -10.88 -9.52 5.06
C SER A 43 -10.70 -10.27 3.73
N PRO A 44 -11.79 -10.77 3.11
CA PRO A 44 -11.73 -11.40 1.79
C PRO A 44 -11.26 -10.43 0.68
N ILE A 45 -11.53 -9.13 0.88
CA ILE A 45 -11.17 -8.08 -0.06
C ILE A 45 -10.42 -6.99 0.70
N TRP A 46 -9.22 -6.66 0.26
CA TRP A 46 -8.37 -5.64 0.87
C TRP A 46 -8.20 -4.43 -0.08
N PRO A 47 -9.19 -3.53 -0.20
CA PRO A 47 -9.14 -2.35 -1.08
C PRO A 47 -7.96 -1.42 -0.79
N ALA A 48 -7.41 -1.46 0.42
CA ALA A 48 -6.27 -0.63 0.80
C ALA A 48 -5.01 -0.94 -0.03
N ALA A 49 -4.76 -2.20 -0.42
CA ALA A 49 -3.62 -2.56 -1.27
C ALA A 49 -3.71 -1.93 -2.66
N GLY A 50 -4.91 -1.91 -3.26
CA GLY A 50 -5.14 -1.26 -4.55
C GLY A 50 -4.92 0.26 -4.50
N LEU A 51 -5.36 0.91 -3.42
CA LEU A 51 -5.12 2.33 -3.19
C LEU A 51 -3.64 2.64 -2.96
N ALA A 52 -2.94 1.82 -2.16
CA ALA A 52 -1.50 1.95 -1.96
C ALA A 52 -0.75 1.91 -3.29
N PHE A 53 -1.05 0.92 -4.14
CA PHE A 53 -0.50 0.80 -5.48
C PHE A 53 -0.75 2.06 -6.32
N LEU A 54 -2.00 2.55 -6.39
CA LEU A 54 -2.35 3.74 -7.16
C LEU A 54 -1.63 4.99 -6.65
N CYS A 55 -1.57 5.19 -5.34
CA CYS A 55 -0.88 6.31 -4.73
C CYS A 55 0.63 6.27 -4.98
N VAL A 56 1.28 5.10 -4.84
CA VAL A 56 2.70 4.93 -5.14
C VAL A 56 2.97 5.09 -6.64
N PHE A 57 2.06 4.63 -7.51
CA PHE A 57 2.19 4.83 -8.96
C PHE A 57 2.13 6.32 -9.32
N ARG A 58 1.17 7.06 -8.76
CA ARG A 58 0.89 8.47 -9.05
C ARG A 58 1.90 9.44 -8.43
N PHE A 59 2.24 9.24 -7.16
CA PHE A 59 3.07 10.16 -6.38
C PHE A 59 4.51 9.65 -6.17
N GLY A 60 4.82 8.43 -6.61
CA GLY A 60 6.14 7.81 -6.52
C GLY A 60 6.49 7.28 -5.13
N ASN A 61 7.76 6.93 -4.92
CA ASN A 61 8.29 6.34 -3.68
C ASN A 61 8.15 7.27 -2.44
N LYS A 62 7.80 8.51 -2.71
CA LYS A 62 7.54 9.55 -1.74
C LYS A 62 6.43 9.19 -0.77
N VAL A 63 5.41 8.46 -1.19
CA VAL A 63 4.28 8.16 -0.30
C VAL A 63 4.51 6.93 0.60
N LEU A 64 5.62 6.21 0.40
CA LEU A 64 5.94 4.99 1.12
C LEU A 64 6.02 5.16 2.65
N PRO A 65 6.60 6.25 3.21
CA PRO A 65 6.57 6.44 4.66
C PRO A 65 5.15 6.62 5.21
N GLY A 66 4.28 7.35 4.49
CA GLY A 66 2.87 7.52 4.87
C GLY A 66 2.11 6.19 4.87
N LEU A 67 2.37 5.35 3.87
CA LEU A 67 1.84 4.00 3.77
C LEU A 67 2.32 3.10 4.92
N PHE A 68 3.61 3.15 5.25
CA PHE A 68 4.18 2.43 6.38
C PHE A 68 3.48 2.78 7.69
N PHE A 69 3.39 4.08 8.01
CA PHE A 69 2.77 4.52 9.26
C PHE A 69 1.28 4.19 9.31
N ALA A 70 0.56 4.30 8.19
CA ALA A 70 -0.85 3.94 8.15
C ALA A 70 -1.07 2.45 8.45
N GLN A 71 -0.30 1.56 7.82
CA GLN A 71 -0.37 0.11 8.08
C GLN A 71 0.09 -0.24 9.50
N PHE A 72 1.11 0.44 10.00
CA PHE A 72 1.61 0.26 11.37
C PHE A 72 0.55 0.64 12.39
N ILE A 73 -0.04 1.83 12.27
CA ILE A 73 -1.08 2.32 13.19
C ILE A 73 -2.30 1.39 13.13
N PHE A 74 -2.69 0.94 11.94
CA PHE A 74 -3.81 0.02 11.78
C PHE A 74 -3.56 -1.30 12.54
N ASN A 75 -2.42 -1.96 12.31
CA ASN A 75 -2.07 -3.22 12.97
C ASN A 75 -1.82 -3.04 14.48
N PHE A 76 -1.15 -1.96 14.87
CA PHE A 76 -0.89 -1.62 16.27
C PHE A 76 -2.20 -1.47 17.04
N ARG A 77 -3.19 -0.76 16.48
CA ARG A 77 -4.51 -0.60 17.10
C ARG A 77 -5.25 -1.93 17.23
N GLY A 78 -5.19 -2.79 16.21
CA GLY A 78 -5.82 -4.11 16.26
C GLY A 78 -5.22 -5.00 17.35
N ILE A 79 -3.90 -5.10 17.40
CA ILE A 79 -3.20 -5.96 18.37
C ILE A 79 -3.31 -5.39 19.79
N SER A 80 -3.07 -4.09 19.98
CA SER A 80 -3.13 -3.46 21.30
C SER A 80 -4.53 -3.47 21.92
N ALA A 81 -5.59 -3.48 21.11
CA ALA A 81 -6.96 -3.64 21.60
C ALA A 81 -7.22 -5.02 22.21
N VAL A 82 -6.50 -6.07 21.76
CA VAL A 82 -6.67 -7.44 22.25
C VAL A 82 -5.70 -7.75 23.38
N THR A 83 -4.43 -7.35 23.25
CA THR A 83 -3.37 -7.77 24.17
C THR A 83 -2.94 -6.69 25.16
N GLY A 84 -3.41 -5.44 25.01
CA GLY A 84 -2.83 -4.28 25.69
C GLY A 84 -1.54 -3.76 25.06
N ILE A 85 -0.94 -2.73 25.66
CA ILE A 85 0.31 -2.11 25.16
C ILE A 85 1.52 -2.87 25.71
N HIS A 86 2.09 -3.75 24.88
CA HIS A 86 3.33 -4.47 25.16
C HIS A 86 4.33 -4.31 24.01
N LEU A 87 5.58 -4.71 24.22
CA LEU A 87 6.62 -4.78 23.19
C LEU A 87 6.15 -5.54 21.95
N ASN A 88 5.43 -6.64 22.13
CA ASN A 88 4.90 -7.43 21.01
C ASN A 88 3.88 -6.64 20.17
N SER A 89 3.06 -5.81 20.81
CA SER A 89 2.08 -4.94 20.12
C SER A 89 2.76 -3.90 19.24
N ILE A 90 4.03 -3.58 19.48
CA ILE A 90 4.84 -2.65 18.67
C ILE A 90 5.63 -3.40 17.60
N LEU A 91 6.25 -4.54 17.95
CA LEU A 91 7.12 -5.29 17.04
C LEU A 91 6.33 -6.04 15.96
N ALA A 92 5.20 -6.66 16.33
CA ALA A 92 4.40 -7.44 15.39
C ALA A 92 3.87 -6.62 14.20
N PRO A 93 3.39 -5.37 14.36
CA PRO A 93 2.99 -4.50 13.24
C PRO A 93 4.11 -4.06 12.29
N ILE A 94 5.38 -4.10 12.69
CA ILE A 94 6.49 -3.61 11.85
C ILE A 94 6.63 -4.49 10.59
N PHE A 95 6.59 -5.81 10.76
CA PHE A 95 6.71 -6.77 9.66
C PHE A 95 5.67 -6.58 8.54
N PRO A 96 4.34 -6.57 8.82
CA PRO A 96 3.34 -6.33 7.78
C PRO A 96 3.43 -4.92 7.20
N SER A 97 3.89 -3.93 7.97
CA SER A 97 4.10 -2.56 7.46
C SER A 97 5.23 -2.49 6.44
N VAL A 98 6.37 -3.15 6.71
CA VAL A 98 7.45 -3.29 5.72
C VAL A 98 6.98 -4.08 4.50
N GLY A 99 6.26 -5.19 4.73
CA GLY A 99 5.70 -6.03 3.67
C GLY A 99 4.79 -5.25 2.72
N THR A 100 3.88 -4.44 3.26
CA THR A 100 2.96 -3.60 2.48
C THR A 100 3.70 -2.55 1.64
N VAL A 101 4.72 -1.91 2.21
CA VAL A 101 5.57 -0.95 1.48
C VAL A 101 6.30 -1.62 0.33
N LEU A 102 6.90 -2.79 0.58
CA LEU A 102 7.63 -3.54 -0.43
C LEU A 102 6.69 -4.05 -1.52
N GLN A 103 5.49 -4.51 -1.14
CA GLN A 103 4.44 -4.97 -2.04
C GLN A 103 4.01 -3.85 -2.98
N ALA A 104 3.64 -2.68 -2.45
CA ALA A 104 3.21 -1.55 -3.27
C ALA A 104 4.32 -1.08 -4.21
N TYR A 105 5.56 -1.04 -3.73
CA TYR A 105 6.72 -0.71 -4.56
C TYR A 105 6.94 -1.71 -5.70
N ALA A 106 6.93 -3.02 -5.40
CA ALA A 106 7.11 -4.08 -6.38
C ALA A 106 5.98 -4.09 -7.42
N CYS A 107 4.73 -3.91 -7.01
CA CYS A 107 3.58 -3.81 -7.90
C CYS A 107 3.75 -2.67 -8.90
N VAL A 108 4.16 -1.48 -8.44
CA VAL A 108 4.41 -0.32 -9.31
C VAL A 108 5.59 -0.56 -10.24
N TRP A 109 6.65 -1.20 -9.75
CA TRP A 109 7.83 -1.53 -10.55
C TRP A 109 7.49 -2.50 -11.70
N VAL A 110 6.73 -3.57 -11.42
CA VAL A 110 6.27 -4.52 -12.45
C VAL A 110 5.27 -3.85 -13.40
N PHE A 111 4.31 -3.09 -12.86
CA PHE A 111 3.29 -2.41 -13.66
C PHE A 111 3.88 -1.47 -14.71
N ARG A 112 4.91 -0.69 -14.34
CA ARG A 112 5.64 0.19 -15.26
C ARG A 112 6.36 -0.56 -16.39
N LYS A 113 6.66 -1.85 -16.21
CA LYS A 113 7.27 -2.70 -17.24
C LYS A 113 6.25 -3.35 -18.17
N ILE A 114 5.01 -3.57 -17.70
CA ILE A 114 3.97 -4.25 -18.48
C ILE A 114 3.18 -3.27 -19.34
N ILE A 115 2.97 -2.01 -18.91
CA ILE A 115 2.23 -1.04 -19.73
C ILE A 115 3.03 -0.71 -21.00
N ILE A 116 2.66 -1.37 -22.09
CA ILE A 116 3.05 -1.08 -23.46
C ILE A 116 1.74 -0.87 -24.26
N TYR A 117 0.96 0.18 -23.93
CA TYR A 117 -0.17 0.74 -24.71
C TYR A 117 -1.11 -0.20 -25.51
N ARG A 118 -1.22 -1.49 -25.18
CA ARG A 118 -1.98 -2.49 -25.93
C ARG A 118 -3.10 -3.06 -25.06
N GLN A 119 -4.30 -3.21 -25.63
CA GLN A 119 -5.48 -3.67 -24.87
C GLN A 119 -5.29 -5.09 -24.28
N GLU A 120 -4.48 -5.92 -24.93
CA GLU A 120 -4.12 -7.26 -24.44
C GLU A 120 -3.28 -7.25 -23.14
N ASP A 121 -2.69 -6.12 -22.76
CA ASP A 121 -1.89 -6.02 -21.54
C ASP A 121 -2.75 -5.77 -20.30
N ILE A 122 -4.03 -5.39 -20.45
CA ILE A 122 -4.94 -5.16 -19.31
C ILE A 122 -5.13 -6.45 -18.50
N ILE A 123 -5.31 -7.59 -19.18
CA ILE A 123 -5.46 -8.90 -18.52
C ILE A 123 -4.15 -9.28 -17.82
N LYS A 124 -3.00 -9.06 -18.46
CA LYS A 124 -1.69 -9.32 -17.86
C LYS A 124 -1.45 -8.46 -16.63
N VAL A 125 -1.81 -7.18 -16.67
CA VAL A 125 -1.74 -6.29 -15.51
C VAL A 125 -2.63 -6.80 -14.37
N LEU A 126 -3.88 -7.14 -14.67
CA LEU A 126 -4.85 -7.62 -13.68
C LEU A 126 -4.44 -8.95 -13.04
N LEU A 127 -3.68 -9.79 -13.73
CA LEU A 127 -3.21 -11.08 -13.19
C LEU A 127 -1.84 -10.97 -12.54
N VAL A 128 -0.86 -10.35 -13.22
CA VAL A 128 0.54 -10.35 -12.80
C VAL A 128 0.77 -9.40 -11.62
N VAL A 129 0.17 -8.20 -11.64
CA VAL A 129 0.43 -7.21 -10.57
C VAL A 129 -0.08 -7.72 -9.21
N PRO A 130 -1.31 -8.23 -9.07
CA PRO A 130 -1.77 -8.79 -7.80
C PRO A 130 -0.98 -10.03 -7.38
N PHE A 131 -0.63 -10.91 -8.33
CA PHE A 131 0.16 -12.11 -8.04
C PHE A 131 1.54 -11.78 -7.47
N ILE A 132 2.24 -10.82 -8.08
CA ILE A 132 3.51 -10.30 -7.55
C ILE A 132 3.28 -9.65 -6.19
N GLY A 133 2.18 -8.92 -6.02
CA GLY A 133 1.80 -8.35 -4.75
C GLY A 133 1.74 -9.42 -3.64
N CYS A 134 0.98 -10.49 -3.87
CA CYS A 134 0.83 -11.59 -2.92
C CYS A 134 2.16 -12.32 -2.64
N LEU A 135 3.03 -12.48 -3.64
CA LEU A 135 4.36 -13.08 -3.50
C LEU A 135 5.29 -12.27 -2.58
N VAL A 136 5.18 -10.94 -2.63
CA VAL A 136 6.00 -10.04 -1.82
C VAL A 136 5.46 -9.94 -0.40
N SER A 137 4.13 -9.92 -0.27
CA SER A 137 3.48 -9.90 1.04
C SER A 137 2.05 -10.42 0.94
N SER A 138 1.64 -11.24 1.91
CA SER A 138 0.26 -11.70 2.06
C SER A 138 -0.56 -10.80 3.00
N SER A 139 -0.23 -9.50 3.03
CA SER A 139 -0.83 -8.50 3.94
C SER A 139 -2.28 -8.17 3.61
#